data_AF-A0A929ZN63-F1
#
_entry.id   AF-A0A929ZN63-F1
#
_cell.length_a   1.000
_cell.length_b   1.000
_cell.length_c   1.000
_cell.angle_alpha   90.00
_cell.angle_beta   90.00
_cell.angle_gamma   90.00
#
_symmetry.space_group_name_H-M   'P 1'
#
loop_
_entity.id
_entity.type
_entity.pdbx_description
1 polymer ?
#
loop_
_entity_poly.entity_id
_entity_poly.type
_entity_poly.pdbx_seq_one_letter_code
_entity_poly.pdbx_strand_id
1 'polypeptide(L)'
;RSGVLPVQEVTVVGVIDTPLYLNMSKETSTLDNLPINSYLYIPSTAFDSSNYLEVNILTDDGKGLSSFSDSYETYIANVKKKIEELATTQQTATAHKIKEDAMTEYNDGMQKYIDGTKQYQDALDTYQKEIADAQQKLSESRADVAAGEVEIANAKENLVNVQNALNTEKLNRQAEIDHQQEIINQNRATLESSQQTLNNQKATLEQNENNLLAALASIPDAITLYQTEIQFRQGIAQYGISPTTPVSLLTMFRADLRELCDAMFPEGYTGKTIGDLQDALDDHLQEIDQNFSLTASTKEDRLLELQNLQTQYTNDLATVQNALTVTIPASQQQITDGLAAVDQGQQQLNQGQATLNQKIRDGQAEIDAGWQAIYTNENKLADARVQIADGEAQLNTAITEGTKKLNDALEELNLSKAKLADAKKKIDDLAEGKWTILDRKSHYASVTFKNTVKQMEAISRVFPAFFILVAALVCLTTMTRLVEEQRNEIGTLRALGYTKWQCTLKYLF
;
A
#
# COMPACT_ATOMS: atom_id res chain seq x y z
N ARG A 1 -8.45 -7.29 62.27
CA ARG A 1 -9.76 -6.83 62.79
C ARG A 1 -10.73 -7.96 62.52
N SER A 2 -11.28 -8.59 63.56
CA SER A 2 -12.35 -9.58 63.39
C SER A 2 -13.49 -8.89 62.65
N GLY A 3 -13.84 -9.37 61.46
CA GLY A 3 -14.91 -8.80 60.62
C GLY A 3 -16.31 -8.95 61.23
N VAL A 4 -16.42 -9.52 62.42
CA VAL A 4 -17.69 -9.87 63.07
C VAL A 4 -18.46 -8.63 63.55
N LEU A 5 -17.80 -7.49 63.79
CA LEU A 5 -18.44 -6.23 64.19
C LEU A 5 -18.00 -5.07 63.28
N PRO A 6 -18.70 -4.82 62.15
CA PRO A 6 -18.38 -3.74 61.22
C PRO A 6 -18.68 -2.34 61.76
N VAL A 7 -19.54 -2.22 62.77
CA VAL A 7 -19.96 -0.94 63.36
C VAL A 7 -18.85 -0.35 64.23
N GLN A 8 -18.44 0.89 63.94
CA GLN A 8 -17.38 1.59 64.66
C GLN A 8 -17.90 2.58 65.72
N GLU A 9 -19.14 3.03 65.59
CA GLU A 9 -19.74 4.03 66.49
C GLU A 9 -21.11 3.55 66.97
N VAL A 10 -21.35 3.67 68.28
CA VAL A 10 -22.62 3.30 68.93
C VAL A 10 -23.10 4.42 69.86
N THR A 11 -24.41 4.64 69.93
CA THR A 11 -25.03 5.57 70.88
C THR A 11 -25.61 4.80 72.05
N VAL A 12 -25.32 5.23 73.28
CA VAL A 12 -25.92 4.64 74.48
C VAL A 12 -27.36 5.11 74.60
N VAL A 13 -28.31 4.18 74.44
CA VAL A 13 -29.76 4.48 74.42
C VAL A 13 -30.49 4.13 75.73
N GLY A 14 -29.80 3.51 76.69
CA GLY A 14 -30.40 3.14 77.97
C GLY A 14 -29.52 2.23 78.82
N VAL A 15 -30.05 1.82 79.97
CA VAL A 15 -29.44 0.86 80.89
C VAL A 15 -30.37 -0.34 81.02
N ILE A 16 -29.80 -1.53 81.16
CA ILE A 16 -30.52 -2.81 81.23
C ILE A 16 -30.17 -3.47 82.56
N ASP A 17 -31.18 -4.00 83.24
CA ASP A 17 -30.98 -4.91 84.37
C ASP A 17 -31.03 -6.36 83.86
N THR A 18 -30.02 -7.16 84.20
CA THR A 18 -29.84 -8.51 83.65
C THR A 18 -29.62 -9.55 84.75
N PRO A 19 -30.40 -10.65 84.74
CA PRO A 19 -30.24 -11.72 85.74
C PRO A 19 -28.95 -12.53 85.54
N LEU A 20 -28.22 -12.32 84.44
CA LEU A 20 -26.93 -12.98 84.17
C LEU A 20 -25.84 -12.49 85.13
N TYR A 21 -25.92 -11.25 85.63
CA TYR A 21 -24.92 -10.66 86.50
C TYR A 21 -25.54 -10.23 87.85
N LEU A 22 -25.62 -11.19 88.77
CA LEU A 22 -26.24 -11.04 90.10
C LEU A 22 -25.45 -10.17 91.09
N ASN A 23 -24.21 -9.78 90.78
CA ASN A 23 -23.34 -9.04 91.70
C ASN A 23 -22.99 -7.66 91.13
N MET A 24 -22.82 -6.67 92.03
CA MET A 24 -22.36 -5.33 91.63
C MET A 24 -20.90 -5.34 91.15
N SER A 25 -20.09 -6.26 91.67
CA SER A 25 -18.72 -6.50 91.22
C SER A 25 -18.72 -7.38 89.98
N LYS A 26 -17.97 -6.97 88.95
CA LYS A 26 -17.84 -7.69 87.68
C LYS A 26 -16.50 -8.45 87.62
N GLU A 27 -16.40 -9.30 86.59
CA GLU A 27 -15.21 -10.11 86.30
C GLU A 27 -13.97 -9.27 85.99
N THR A 28 -12.81 -9.91 86.02
CA THR A 28 -11.56 -9.33 85.52
C THR A 28 -11.39 -9.75 84.06
N SER A 29 -11.05 -8.81 83.19
CA SER A 29 -10.76 -9.03 81.77
C SER A 29 -9.55 -9.95 81.60
N THR A 30 -9.65 -10.93 80.70
CA THR A 30 -8.55 -11.83 80.34
C THR A 30 -7.51 -11.18 79.40
N LEU A 31 -7.78 -9.96 78.92
CA LEU A 31 -6.96 -9.26 77.94
C LEU A 31 -5.84 -8.42 78.60
N ASP A 32 -6.13 -7.85 79.77
CA ASP A 32 -5.26 -6.92 80.51
C ASP A 32 -5.30 -7.13 82.03
N ASN A 33 -6.04 -8.14 82.52
CA ASN A 33 -6.22 -8.45 83.93
C ASN A 33 -6.80 -7.27 84.76
N LEU A 34 -7.55 -6.36 84.10
CA LEU A 34 -8.25 -5.25 84.75
C LEU A 34 -9.71 -5.62 85.08
N PRO A 35 -10.30 -5.08 86.17
CA PRO A 35 -11.72 -5.24 86.43
C PRO A 35 -12.57 -4.70 85.28
N ILE A 36 -13.57 -5.48 84.85
CA ILE A 36 -14.54 -5.02 83.86
C ILE A 36 -15.42 -3.96 84.51
N ASN A 37 -15.44 -2.74 83.96
CA ASN A 37 -16.27 -1.67 84.52
C ASN A 37 -17.74 -1.77 84.08
N SER A 38 -18.01 -2.21 82.85
CA SER A 38 -19.35 -2.27 82.25
C SER A 38 -19.43 -3.28 81.11
N TYR A 39 -20.64 -3.77 80.84
CA TYR A 39 -20.97 -4.57 79.66
C TYR A 39 -21.81 -3.72 78.71
N LEU A 40 -21.56 -3.83 77.40
CA LEU A 40 -22.35 -3.17 76.36
C LEU A 40 -23.19 -4.23 75.65
N TYR A 41 -24.50 -4.02 75.61
CA TYR A 41 -25.39 -4.79 74.76
C TYR A 41 -25.65 -3.99 73.50
N ILE A 42 -25.34 -4.59 72.35
CA ILE A 42 -25.57 -4.00 71.03
C ILE A 42 -26.56 -4.87 70.24
N PRO A 43 -27.39 -4.27 69.37
CA PRO A 43 -28.33 -5.03 68.55
C PRO A 43 -27.63 -6.05 67.65
N SER A 44 -28.30 -7.17 67.34
CA SER A 44 -27.76 -8.20 66.45
C SER A 44 -27.43 -7.70 65.05
N THR A 45 -28.13 -6.66 64.58
CA THR A 45 -27.87 -5.99 63.28
C THR A 45 -26.50 -5.31 63.21
N ALA A 46 -25.81 -5.11 64.33
CA ALA A 46 -24.47 -4.57 64.35
C ALA A 46 -23.40 -5.61 63.99
N PHE A 47 -23.73 -6.90 63.97
CA PHE A 47 -22.81 -7.99 63.67
C PHE A 47 -22.90 -8.44 62.21
N ASP A 48 -21.75 -8.71 61.60
CA ASP A 48 -21.61 -9.31 60.26
C ASP A 48 -21.31 -10.80 60.39
N SER A 49 -22.18 -11.51 61.10
CA SER A 49 -22.14 -12.96 61.21
C SER A 49 -23.55 -13.50 61.39
N SER A 50 -23.90 -14.52 60.61
CA SER A 50 -25.16 -15.25 60.73
C SER A 50 -25.12 -16.34 61.82
N ASN A 51 -23.96 -16.56 62.44
CA ASN A 51 -23.78 -17.59 63.45
C ASN A 51 -24.09 -17.05 64.86
N TYR A 52 -24.92 -17.76 65.60
CA TYR A 52 -25.08 -17.52 67.04
C TYR A 52 -23.82 -18.01 67.77
N LEU A 53 -23.21 -17.13 68.57
CA LEU A 53 -21.98 -17.42 69.32
C LEU A 53 -22.24 -17.90 70.76
N GLU A 54 -23.47 -17.74 71.24
CA GLU A 54 -23.89 -18.13 72.59
C GLU A 54 -25.30 -18.71 72.55
N VAL A 55 -25.54 -19.74 73.37
CA VAL A 55 -26.87 -20.33 73.58
C VAL A 55 -27.14 -20.47 75.08
N ASN A 56 -28.26 -19.88 75.52
CA ASN A 56 -28.73 -20.00 76.90
C ASN A 56 -29.81 -21.07 76.98
N ILE A 57 -29.65 -22.05 77.87
CA ILE A 57 -30.51 -23.24 77.95
C ILE A 57 -31.26 -23.24 79.28
N LEU A 58 -32.59 -23.30 79.20
CA LEU A 58 -33.48 -23.56 80.33
C LEU A 58 -34.12 -24.93 80.13
N THR A 59 -34.11 -25.77 81.17
CA THR A 59 -34.73 -27.10 81.12
C THR A 59 -36.00 -27.16 81.96
N ASP A 60 -36.98 -27.95 81.51
CA ASP A 60 -38.28 -28.07 82.17
C ASP A 60 -38.17 -28.65 83.58
N ASP A 61 -37.46 -29.78 83.74
CA ASP A 61 -37.28 -30.41 85.06
C ASP A 61 -36.41 -29.56 86.00
N GLY A 62 -35.42 -28.85 85.44
CA GLY A 62 -34.51 -28.01 86.21
C GLY A 62 -35.21 -26.82 86.87
N LYS A 63 -36.31 -26.34 86.28
CA LYS A 63 -37.14 -25.25 86.81
C LYS A 63 -37.79 -25.62 88.16
N GLY A 64 -38.11 -26.89 88.38
CA GLY A 64 -38.73 -27.37 89.62
C GLY A 64 -37.77 -27.55 90.79
N LEU A 65 -36.46 -27.45 90.55
CA LEU A 65 -35.42 -27.68 91.56
C LEU A 65 -34.88 -26.36 92.09
N SER A 66 -34.63 -26.30 93.42
CA SER A 66 -33.95 -25.14 94.02
C SER A 66 -32.53 -25.01 93.46
N SER A 67 -32.18 -23.83 92.95
CA SER A 67 -30.98 -23.58 92.13
C SER A 67 -29.64 -23.84 92.83
N PHE A 68 -29.64 -24.05 94.15
CA PHE A 68 -28.45 -24.37 94.95
C PHE A 68 -28.58 -25.69 95.74
N SER A 69 -29.55 -26.54 95.38
CA SER A 69 -29.77 -27.86 96.00
C SER A 69 -28.89 -28.95 95.38
N ASP A 70 -28.56 -29.98 96.16
CA ASP A 70 -27.82 -31.16 95.68
C ASP A 70 -28.57 -31.89 94.53
N SER A 71 -29.91 -31.88 94.58
CA SER A 71 -30.76 -32.41 93.50
C SER A 71 -30.58 -31.64 92.19
N TYR A 72 -30.49 -30.31 92.25
CA TYR A 72 -30.21 -29.48 91.08
C TYR A 72 -28.79 -29.73 90.56
N GLU A 73 -27.80 -29.82 91.46
CA GLU A 73 -26.41 -30.06 91.08
C GLU A 73 -26.23 -31.42 90.37
N THR A 74 -26.91 -32.46 90.84
CA THR A 74 -26.87 -33.79 90.21
C THR A 74 -27.56 -33.79 88.84
N TYR A 75 -28.73 -33.14 88.74
CA TYR A 75 -29.47 -33.03 87.49
C TYR A 75 -28.68 -32.25 86.43
N ILE A 76 -28.17 -31.06 86.77
CA ILE A 76 -27.47 -30.18 85.82
C ILE A 76 -26.13 -30.77 85.38
N ALA A 77 -25.46 -31.58 86.21
CA ALA A 77 -24.25 -32.29 85.81
C ALA A 77 -24.53 -33.30 84.67
N ASN A 78 -25.64 -34.02 84.73
CA ASN A 78 -26.07 -34.93 83.66
C ASN A 78 -26.47 -34.16 82.38
N VAL A 79 -27.18 -33.05 82.52
CA VAL A 79 -27.54 -32.18 81.39
C VAL A 79 -26.28 -31.60 80.73
N LYS A 80 -25.34 -31.07 81.53
CA LYS A 80 -24.05 -30.55 81.06
C LYS A 80 -23.28 -31.59 80.26
N LYS A 81 -23.16 -32.82 80.76
CA LYS A 81 -22.48 -33.89 80.02
C LYS A 81 -23.11 -34.15 78.65
N LYS A 82 -24.44 -34.20 78.56
CA LYS A 82 -25.14 -34.36 77.27
C LYS A 82 -24.86 -33.19 76.32
N ILE A 83 -24.78 -31.97 76.85
CA ILE A 83 -24.44 -30.78 76.06
C ILE A 83 -22.97 -30.82 75.62
N GLU A 84 -22.03 -31.27 76.46
CA GLU A 84 -20.61 -31.45 76.12
C GLU A 84 -20.42 -32.47 74.98
N GLU A 85 -21.16 -33.58 75.01
CA GLU A 85 -21.18 -34.58 73.92
C GLU A 85 -21.71 -33.96 72.62
N LEU A 86 -22.86 -33.27 72.67
CA LEU A 86 -23.44 -32.59 71.51
C LEU A 86 -22.52 -31.48 70.96
N ALA A 87 -21.89 -30.72 71.84
CA ALA A 87 -20.97 -29.64 71.48
C ALA A 87 -19.75 -30.18 70.74
N THR A 88 -19.23 -31.35 71.15
CA THR A 88 -18.13 -32.02 70.43
C THR A 88 -18.55 -32.41 69.02
N THR A 89 -19.74 -33.00 68.84
CA THR A 89 -20.27 -33.32 67.50
C THR A 89 -20.46 -32.06 66.65
N GLN A 90 -21.04 -31.00 67.23
CA GLN A 90 -21.32 -29.77 66.50
C GLN A 90 -20.05 -28.97 66.18
N GLN A 91 -19.02 -29.03 67.03
CA GLN A 91 -17.69 -28.48 66.75
C GLN A 91 -17.12 -29.07 65.47
N THR A 92 -17.07 -30.41 65.35
CA THR A 92 -16.57 -31.08 64.15
C THR A 92 -17.41 -30.75 62.92
N ALA A 93 -18.74 -30.79 63.04
CA ALA A 93 -19.65 -30.50 61.92
C ALA A 93 -19.51 -29.06 61.42
N THR A 94 -19.41 -28.09 62.33
CA THR A 94 -19.24 -26.67 61.99
C THR A 94 -17.87 -26.41 61.37
N ALA A 95 -16.81 -26.99 61.92
CA ALA A 95 -15.46 -26.87 61.36
C ALA A 95 -15.37 -27.47 59.94
N HIS A 96 -15.98 -28.64 59.72
CA HIS A 96 -16.08 -29.26 58.40
C HIS A 96 -16.81 -28.35 57.41
N LYS A 97 -17.98 -27.83 57.78
CA LYS A 97 -18.78 -26.96 56.92
C LYS A 97 -18.02 -25.68 56.54
N ILE A 98 -17.41 -25.00 57.49
CA ILE A 98 -16.61 -23.78 57.21
C ILE A 98 -15.46 -24.09 56.25
N LYS A 99 -14.78 -25.22 56.44
CA LYS A 99 -13.68 -25.66 55.57
C LYS A 99 -14.19 -26.00 54.17
N GLU A 100 -15.34 -26.66 54.05
CA GLU A 100 -15.97 -27.04 52.79
C GLU A 100 -16.44 -25.80 52.01
N ASP A 101 -17.11 -24.86 52.67
CA ASP A 101 -17.55 -23.58 52.09
C ASP A 101 -16.32 -22.79 51.58
N ALA A 102 -15.28 -22.66 52.40
CA ALA A 102 -14.06 -21.97 52.01
C ALA A 102 -13.29 -22.70 50.88
N MET A 103 -13.30 -24.04 50.86
CA MET A 103 -12.71 -24.82 49.78
C MET A 103 -13.49 -24.65 48.46
N THR A 104 -14.80 -24.51 48.54
CA THR A 104 -15.66 -24.23 47.38
C THR A 104 -15.30 -22.87 46.77
N GLU A 105 -15.24 -21.81 47.59
CA GLU A 105 -14.81 -20.49 47.13
C GLU A 105 -13.38 -20.49 46.56
N TYR A 106 -12.45 -21.25 47.17
CA TYR A 106 -11.09 -21.42 46.66
C TYR A 106 -11.07 -22.10 45.28
N ASN A 107 -11.85 -23.17 45.11
CA ASN A 107 -11.93 -23.90 43.84
C ASN A 107 -12.54 -23.03 42.74
N ASP A 108 -13.58 -22.25 43.05
CA ASP A 108 -14.16 -21.27 42.12
C ASP A 108 -13.13 -20.21 41.71
N GLY A 109 -12.35 -19.70 42.68
CA GLY A 109 -11.25 -18.78 42.41
C GLY A 109 -10.15 -19.41 41.55
N MET A 110 -9.81 -20.68 41.80
CA MET A 110 -8.82 -21.42 41.01
C MET A 110 -9.29 -21.62 39.57
N GLN A 111 -10.56 -21.95 39.37
CA GLN A 111 -11.13 -22.09 38.03
C GLN A 111 -11.06 -20.77 37.27
N LYS A 112 -11.43 -19.64 37.90
CA LYS A 112 -11.29 -18.31 37.31
C LYS A 112 -9.84 -17.98 36.94
N TYR A 113 -8.87 -18.38 37.76
CA TYR A 113 -7.44 -18.20 37.45
C TYR A 113 -6.99 -19.05 36.26
N ILE A 114 -7.45 -20.31 36.16
CA ILE A 114 -7.17 -21.18 35.01
C ILE A 114 -7.77 -20.58 33.73
N ASP A 115 -9.03 -20.16 33.77
CA ASP A 115 -9.72 -19.57 32.63
C ASP A 115 -9.04 -18.26 32.21
N GLY A 116 -8.67 -17.40 33.16
CA GLY A 116 -7.92 -16.17 32.89
C GLY A 116 -6.52 -16.44 32.30
N THR A 117 -5.82 -17.48 32.77
CA THR A 117 -4.51 -17.88 32.20
C THR A 117 -4.66 -18.32 30.75
N LYS A 118 -5.72 -19.07 30.44
CA LYS A 118 -6.04 -19.47 29.06
C LYS A 118 -6.36 -18.26 28.19
N GLN A 119 -7.21 -17.34 28.66
CA GLN A 119 -7.54 -16.11 27.94
C GLN A 119 -6.29 -15.26 27.66
N TYR A 120 -5.37 -15.15 28.62
CA TYR A 120 -4.11 -14.46 28.43
C TYR A 120 -3.24 -15.12 27.35
N GLN A 121 -3.14 -16.44 27.34
CA GLN A 121 -2.37 -17.16 26.31
C GLN A 121 -3.01 -16.98 24.92
N ASP A 122 -4.33 -17.13 24.81
CA ASP A 122 -5.05 -16.91 23.55
C ASP A 122 -4.87 -15.48 23.03
N ALA A 123 -4.86 -14.48 23.93
CA ALA A 123 -4.60 -13.09 23.60
C ALA A 123 -3.14 -12.85 23.16
N LEU A 124 -2.17 -13.50 23.81
CA LEU A 124 -0.76 -13.43 23.44
C LEU A 124 -0.51 -14.02 22.05
N ASP A 125 -1.08 -15.20 21.77
CA ASP A 125 -0.94 -15.88 20.48
C ASP A 125 -1.59 -15.03 19.36
N THR A 126 -2.77 -14.47 19.61
CA THR A 126 -3.45 -13.57 18.67
C THR A 126 -2.62 -12.32 18.41
N TYR A 127 -2.12 -11.67 19.45
CA TYR A 127 -1.26 -10.50 19.33
C TYR A 127 0.01 -10.80 18.51
N GLN A 128 0.71 -11.90 18.80
CA GLN A 128 1.91 -12.28 18.05
C GLN A 128 1.61 -12.52 16.57
N LYS A 129 0.48 -13.18 16.27
CA LYS A 129 0.05 -13.43 14.90
C LYS A 129 -0.28 -12.13 14.16
N GLU A 130 -1.05 -11.23 14.77
CA GLU A 130 -1.41 -9.96 14.15
C GLU A 130 -0.17 -9.08 13.84
N ILE A 131 0.81 -9.06 14.76
CA ILE A 131 2.08 -8.35 14.53
C ILE A 131 2.88 -8.99 13.38
N ALA A 132 2.97 -10.31 13.34
CA ALA A 132 3.68 -11.02 12.27
C ALA A 132 3.01 -10.78 10.90
N ASP A 133 1.68 -10.88 10.82
CA ASP A 133 0.90 -10.64 9.60
C ASP A 133 1.07 -9.20 9.11
N ALA A 134 1.05 -8.22 10.04
CA ALA A 134 1.26 -6.81 9.70
C ALA A 134 2.69 -6.53 9.22
N GLN A 135 3.70 -7.10 9.87
CA GLN A 135 5.11 -6.99 9.45
C GLN A 135 5.34 -7.60 8.07
N GLN A 136 4.73 -8.77 7.80
CA GLN A 136 4.80 -9.42 6.51
C GLN A 136 4.19 -8.53 5.41
N LYS A 137 2.98 -8.00 5.62
CA LYS A 137 2.32 -7.09 4.66
C LYS A 137 3.14 -5.84 4.36
N LEU A 138 3.77 -5.24 5.39
CA LEU A 138 4.68 -4.10 5.20
C LEU A 138 5.92 -4.49 4.40
N SER A 139 6.49 -5.67 4.65
CA SER A 139 7.63 -6.18 3.89
C SER A 139 7.28 -6.41 2.42
N GLU A 140 6.12 -7.02 2.14
CA GLU A 140 5.60 -7.22 0.78
C GLU A 140 5.37 -5.89 0.09
N SER A 141 4.72 -4.93 0.76
CA SER A 141 4.48 -3.58 0.21
C SER A 141 5.77 -2.84 -0.12
N ARG A 142 6.80 -2.96 0.73
CA ARG A 142 8.13 -2.37 0.46
C ARG A 142 8.82 -3.03 -0.74
N ALA A 143 8.67 -4.36 -0.89
CA ALA A 143 9.21 -5.07 -2.04
C ALA A 143 8.52 -4.65 -3.34
N ASP A 144 7.20 -4.48 -3.33
CA ASP A 144 6.42 -4.01 -4.48
C ASP A 144 6.82 -2.59 -4.89
N VAL A 145 7.05 -1.69 -3.92
CA VAL A 145 7.56 -0.33 -4.20
C VAL A 145 8.95 -0.39 -4.84
N ALA A 146 9.87 -1.21 -4.30
CA ALA A 146 11.21 -1.35 -4.85
C ALA A 146 11.20 -1.93 -6.27
N ALA A 147 10.35 -2.93 -6.53
CA ALA A 147 10.15 -3.47 -7.87
C ALA A 147 9.61 -2.41 -8.84
N GLY A 148 8.59 -1.64 -8.42
CA GLY A 148 8.02 -0.56 -9.21
C GLY A 148 9.02 0.56 -9.52
N GLU A 149 9.94 0.89 -8.61
CA GLU A 149 11.02 1.85 -8.84
C GLU A 149 11.97 1.39 -9.96
N VAL A 150 12.33 0.09 -9.95
CA VAL A 150 13.16 -0.51 -10.99
C VAL A 150 12.42 -0.54 -12.34
N GLU A 151 11.14 -0.89 -12.35
CA GLU A 151 10.32 -0.86 -13.57
C GLU A 151 10.24 0.54 -14.18
N ILE A 152 10.05 1.57 -13.35
CA ILE A 152 10.04 2.96 -13.80
C ILE A 152 11.41 3.38 -14.34
N ALA A 153 12.51 3.00 -13.69
CA ALA A 153 13.86 3.30 -14.17
C ALA A 153 14.11 2.67 -15.55
N ASN A 154 13.76 1.40 -15.72
CA ASN A 154 13.87 0.69 -16.99
C ASN A 154 12.97 1.30 -18.07
N ALA A 155 11.74 1.70 -17.71
CA ALA A 155 10.82 2.35 -18.63
C ALA A 155 11.35 3.71 -19.12
N LYS A 156 11.95 4.51 -18.22
CA LYS A 156 12.62 5.77 -18.58
C LYS A 156 13.77 5.55 -19.54
N GLU A 157 14.65 4.58 -19.25
CA GLU A 157 15.77 4.24 -20.12
C GLU A 157 15.30 3.79 -21.51
N ASN A 158 14.29 2.92 -21.56
CA ASN A 158 13.70 2.47 -22.82
C ASN A 158 13.11 3.63 -23.63
N LEU A 159 12.39 4.57 -23.00
CA LEU A 159 11.85 5.73 -23.70
C LEU A 159 12.94 6.66 -24.24
N VAL A 160 14.03 6.86 -23.49
CA VAL A 160 15.20 7.61 -23.98
C VAL A 160 15.82 6.92 -25.19
N ASN A 161 15.96 5.59 -25.14
CA ASN A 161 16.48 4.81 -26.26
C ASN A 161 15.56 4.89 -27.50
N VAL A 162 14.25 4.78 -27.30
CA VAL A 162 13.25 4.93 -28.37
C VAL A 162 13.30 6.34 -28.98
N GLN A 163 13.39 7.38 -28.15
CA GLN A 163 13.53 8.77 -28.62
C GLN A 163 14.80 8.98 -29.45
N ASN A 164 15.94 8.43 -28.99
CA ASN A 164 17.21 8.51 -29.71
C ASN A 164 17.16 7.75 -31.04
N ALA A 165 16.54 6.57 -31.05
CA ALA A 165 16.34 5.79 -32.27
C ALA A 165 15.44 6.53 -33.28
N LEU A 166 14.34 7.14 -32.81
CA LEU A 166 13.44 7.95 -33.64
C LEU A 166 14.16 9.17 -34.23
N ASN A 167 14.96 9.87 -33.42
CA ASN A 167 15.75 11.01 -33.88
C ASN A 167 16.78 10.61 -34.94
N THR A 168 17.42 9.45 -34.76
CA THR A 168 18.40 8.91 -35.72
C THR A 168 17.73 8.52 -37.04
N GLU A 169 16.60 7.81 -36.98
CA GLU A 169 15.84 7.45 -38.19
C GLU A 169 15.35 8.69 -38.92
N LYS A 170 14.87 9.72 -38.20
CA LYS A 170 14.48 11.01 -38.79
C LYS A 170 15.62 11.66 -39.54
N LEU A 171 16.81 11.73 -38.93
CA LEU A 171 17.99 12.34 -39.55
C LEU A 171 18.42 11.57 -40.81
N ASN A 172 18.56 10.25 -40.70
CA ASN A 172 18.98 9.40 -41.81
C ASN A 172 18.00 9.47 -42.98
N ARG A 173 16.70 9.39 -42.69
CA ARG A 173 15.68 9.41 -43.73
C ARG A 173 15.53 10.79 -44.38
N GLN A 174 15.71 11.87 -43.62
CA GLN A 174 15.74 13.21 -44.18
C GLN A 174 16.92 13.38 -45.14
N ALA A 175 18.11 12.90 -44.76
CA ALA A 175 19.28 12.95 -45.65
C ALA A 175 19.07 12.12 -46.94
N GLU A 176 18.43 10.96 -46.84
CA GLU A 176 18.06 10.14 -48.01
C GLU A 176 17.07 10.89 -48.93
N ILE A 177 16.08 11.56 -48.36
CA ILE A 177 15.10 12.36 -49.12
C ILE A 177 15.77 13.54 -49.82
N ASP A 178 16.63 14.27 -49.11
CA ASP A 178 17.34 15.43 -49.65
C ASP A 178 18.26 15.00 -50.82
N HIS A 179 18.95 13.87 -50.66
CA HIS A 179 19.80 13.30 -51.72
C HIS A 179 18.99 12.87 -52.96
N GLN A 180 17.85 12.20 -52.76
CA GLN A 180 16.99 11.79 -53.88
C GLN A 180 16.38 13.00 -54.59
N GLN A 181 16.01 14.05 -53.84
CA GLN A 181 15.52 15.29 -54.43
C GLN A 181 16.58 15.95 -55.31
N GLU A 182 17.85 15.91 -54.89
CA GLU A 182 18.96 16.44 -55.69
C GLU A 182 19.15 15.66 -57.00
N ILE A 183 19.11 14.33 -56.95
CA ILE A 183 19.19 13.47 -58.16
C ILE A 183 18.03 13.79 -59.13
N ILE A 184 16.80 13.91 -58.61
CA ILE A 184 15.62 14.26 -59.43
C ILE A 184 15.83 15.61 -60.11
N ASN A 185 16.33 16.61 -59.38
CA ASN A 185 16.59 17.95 -59.92
C ASN A 185 17.67 17.92 -61.02
N GLN A 186 18.76 17.16 -60.82
CA GLN A 186 19.82 16.99 -61.81
C GLN A 186 19.32 16.29 -63.09
N ASN A 187 18.53 15.22 -62.94
CA ASN A 187 17.95 14.50 -64.08
C ASN A 187 17.00 15.40 -64.87
N ARG A 188 16.17 16.20 -64.19
CA ARG A 188 15.27 17.17 -64.82
C ARG A 188 16.05 18.22 -65.63
N ALA A 189 17.09 18.81 -65.06
CA ALA A 189 17.94 19.77 -65.76
C ALA A 189 18.64 19.16 -66.99
N THR A 190 19.11 17.91 -66.88
CA THR A 190 19.76 17.19 -67.99
C THR A 190 18.77 16.93 -69.14
N LEU A 191 17.55 16.51 -68.83
CA LEU A 191 16.48 16.31 -69.82
C LEU A 191 16.07 17.61 -70.49
N GLU A 192 15.99 18.70 -69.74
CA GLU A 192 15.65 20.03 -70.26
C GLU A 192 16.74 20.55 -71.22
N SER A 193 18.02 20.38 -70.88
CA SER A 193 19.15 20.66 -71.78
C SER A 193 19.15 19.78 -73.02
N SER A 194 18.79 18.49 -72.87
CA SER A 194 18.69 17.54 -73.98
C SER A 194 17.57 17.93 -74.94
N GLN A 195 16.44 18.40 -74.40
CA GLN A 195 15.31 18.89 -75.19
C GLN A 195 15.68 20.14 -76.00
N GLN A 196 16.41 21.10 -75.41
CA GLN A 196 16.91 22.26 -76.14
C GLN A 196 17.87 21.86 -77.26
N THR A 197 18.77 20.93 -76.99
CA THR A 197 19.74 20.43 -78.00
C THR A 197 19.02 19.75 -79.16
N LEU A 198 18.03 18.91 -78.86
CA LEU A 198 17.23 18.22 -79.87
C LEU A 198 16.42 19.22 -80.73
N ASN A 199 15.82 20.23 -80.10
CA ASN A 199 15.09 21.28 -80.82
C ASN A 199 16.00 22.05 -81.78
N ASN A 200 17.22 22.38 -81.36
CA ASN A 200 18.20 23.07 -82.20
C ASN A 200 18.69 22.18 -83.35
N GLN A 201 18.95 20.89 -83.09
CA GLN A 201 19.32 19.93 -84.13
C GLN A 201 18.21 19.75 -85.16
N LYS A 202 16.96 19.63 -84.71
CA LYS A 202 15.78 19.54 -85.57
C LYS A 202 15.69 20.76 -86.48
N ALA A 203 15.75 21.98 -85.93
CA ALA A 203 15.68 23.21 -86.71
C ALA A 203 16.80 23.29 -87.77
N THR A 204 18.02 22.85 -87.42
CA THR A 204 19.16 22.80 -88.37
C THR A 204 18.91 21.80 -89.49
N LEU A 205 18.39 20.60 -89.17
CA LEU A 205 18.07 19.58 -90.17
C LEU A 205 16.92 20.02 -91.09
N GLU A 206 15.88 20.65 -90.56
CA GLU A 206 14.78 21.23 -91.36
C GLU A 206 15.30 22.31 -92.32
N GLN A 207 16.24 23.13 -91.87
CA GLN A 207 16.88 24.13 -92.74
C GLN A 207 17.75 23.48 -93.83
N ASN A 208 18.51 22.44 -93.48
CA ASN A 208 19.31 21.67 -94.46
C ASN A 208 18.42 20.95 -95.48
N GLU A 209 17.30 20.37 -95.06
CA GLU A 209 16.31 19.75 -95.96
C GLU A 209 15.81 20.77 -96.99
N ASN A 210 15.40 21.95 -96.52
CA ASN A 210 14.93 23.02 -97.41
C ASN A 210 16.00 23.48 -98.41
N ASN A 211 17.25 23.63 -97.96
CA ASN A 211 18.37 24.01 -98.84
C ASN A 211 18.66 22.93 -99.91
N LEU A 212 18.65 21.65 -99.53
CA LEU A 212 18.87 20.53 -100.44
C LEU A 212 17.73 20.39 -101.46
N LEU A 213 16.48 20.56 -101.03
CA LEU A 213 15.32 20.57 -101.92
C LEU A 213 15.41 21.70 -102.95
N ALA A 214 15.79 22.91 -102.52
CA ALA A 214 15.99 24.04 -103.43
C ALA A 214 17.14 23.77 -104.43
N ALA A 215 18.27 23.22 -103.98
CA ALA A 215 19.39 22.88 -104.84
C ALA A 215 19.02 21.80 -105.87
N LEU A 216 18.38 20.71 -105.42
CA LEU A 216 17.92 19.62 -106.29
C LEU A 216 16.89 20.05 -107.33
N ALA A 217 16.08 21.09 -107.05
CA ALA A 217 15.15 21.64 -108.02
C ALA A 217 15.85 22.34 -109.20
N SER A 218 17.06 22.88 -108.99
CA SER A 218 17.82 23.65 -109.99
C SER A 218 18.80 22.85 -110.84
N ILE A 219 19.24 21.66 -110.38
CA ILE A 219 20.23 20.83 -111.09
C ILE A 219 19.71 20.19 -112.39
N PRO A 220 18.46 19.68 -112.49
CA PRO A 220 17.95 19.08 -113.72
C PRO A 220 18.02 20.02 -114.92
N ASP A 221 17.64 21.28 -114.74
CA ASP A 221 17.69 22.30 -115.79
C ASP A 221 19.13 22.55 -116.26
N ALA A 222 20.08 22.60 -115.32
CA ALA A 222 21.51 22.71 -115.63
C ALA A 222 22.05 21.49 -116.39
N ILE A 223 21.67 20.28 -115.99
CA ILE A 223 22.01 19.03 -116.70
C ILE A 223 21.46 19.06 -118.13
N THR A 224 20.19 19.45 -118.31
CA THR A 224 19.54 19.52 -119.63
C THR A 224 20.24 20.54 -120.53
N LEU A 225 20.63 21.71 -120.00
CA LEU A 225 21.35 22.71 -120.79
C LEU A 225 22.74 22.21 -121.22
N TYR A 226 23.50 21.58 -120.32
CA TYR A 226 24.79 20.96 -120.65
C TYR A 226 24.65 19.84 -121.69
N GLN A 227 23.64 18.99 -121.59
CA GLN A 227 23.35 17.96 -122.59
C GLN A 227 23.01 18.56 -123.96
N THR A 228 22.17 19.58 -123.96
CA THR A 228 21.75 20.30 -125.18
C THR A 228 22.95 20.93 -125.86
N GLU A 229 23.85 21.56 -125.10
CA GLU A 229 25.06 22.16 -125.61
C GLU A 229 26.03 21.13 -126.23
N ILE A 230 26.28 20.03 -125.52
CA ILE A 230 27.16 18.95 -126.02
C ILE A 230 26.61 18.41 -127.35
N GLN A 231 25.31 18.14 -127.43
CA GLN A 231 24.66 17.68 -128.65
C GLN A 231 24.70 18.72 -129.77
N PHE A 232 24.49 20.00 -129.44
CA PHE A 232 24.54 21.10 -130.39
C PHE A 232 25.93 21.25 -131.03
N ARG A 233 27.00 21.25 -130.22
CA ARG A 233 28.38 21.32 -130.74
C ARG A 233 28.78 20.09 -131.54
N GLN A 234 28.40 18.89 -131.10
CA GLN A 234 28.59 17.66 -131.87
C GLN A 234 27.88 17.73 -133.23
N GLY A 235 26.65 18.25 -133.26
CA GLY A 235 25.90 18.49 -134.49
C GLY A 235 26.59 19.49 -135.42
N ILE A 236 27.05 20.64 -134.91
CA ILE A 236 27.80 21.63 -135.69
C ILE A 236 29.05 21.00 -136.33
N ALA A 237 29.82 20.24 -135.54
CA ALA A 237 31.03 19.59 -136.00
C ALA A 237 30.76 18.49 -137.04
N GLN A 238 29.73 17.67 -136.82
CA GLN A 238 29.36 16.57 -137.72
C GLN A 238 28.84 17.06 -139.07
N TYR A 239 28.11 18.18 -139.11
CA TYR A 239 27.52 18.74 -140.32
C TYR A 239 28.36 19.87 -140.95
N GLY A 240 29.52 20.23 -140.37
CA GLY A 240 30.43 21.26 -140.89
C GLY A 240 29.81 22.66 -140.92
N ILE A 241 28.93 22.98 -139.98
CA ILE A 241 28.19 24.24 -139.94
C ILE A 241 29.13 25.38 -139.53
N SER A 242 29.25 26.42 -140.34
CA SER A 242 30.09 27.59 -140.02
C SER A 242 29.49 28.40 -138.87
N PRO A 243 30.31 28.96 -137.94
CA PRO A 243 29.85 29.88 -136.91
C PRO A 243 29.13 31.12 -137.47
N THR A 244 29.43 31.52 -138.71
CA THR A 244 28.77 32.65 -139.40
C THR A 244 27.39 32.30 -139.99
N THR A 245 26.94 31.06 -139.86
CA THR A 245 25.63 30.62 -140.38
C THR A 245 24.52 31.34 -139.60
N PRO A 246 23.54 31.98 -140.26
CA PRO A 246 22.40 32.57 -139.58
C PRO A 246 21.59 31.51 -138.83
N VAL A 247 21.31 31.75 -137.55
CA VAL A 247 20.50 30.86 -136.70
C VAL A 247 19.13 30.58 -137.33
N SER A 248 18.54 31.61 -137.97
CA SER A 248 17.24 31.55 -138.65
C SER A 248 17.15 30.45 -139.72
N LEU A 249 18.28 30.07 -140.34
CA LEU A 249 18.32 29.02 -141.36
C LEU A 249 18.12 27.62 -140.76
N LEU A 250 18.61 27.41 -139.54
CA LEU A 250 18.61 26.12 -138.87
C LEU A 250 17.35 25.93 -138.00
N THR A 251 16.83 27.01 -137.39
CA THR A 251 15.57 26.99 -136.63
C THR A 251 14.34 26.67 -137.50
N MET A 252 14.45 26.75 -138.84
CA MET A 252 13.38 26.33 -139.76
C MET A 252 13.19 24.80 -139.83
N PHE A 253 14.21 24.03 -139.47
CA PHE A 253 14.23 22.57 -139.60
C PHE A 253 14.34 21.85 -138.25
N ARG A 254 14.62 22.58 -137.17
CA ARG A 254 14.91 22.08 -135.83
C ARG A 254 14.12 22.87 -134.79
N ALA A 255 13.07 22.25 -134.25
CA ALA A 255 12.22 22.85 -133.21
C ALA A 255 12.98 22.98 -131.87
N ASP A 256 13.84 22.01 -131.56
CA ASP A 256 14.81 22.01 -130.46
C ASP A 256 15.72 23.24 -130.49
N LEU A 257 16.25 23.58 -131.67
CA LEU A 257 17.10 24.76 -131.81
C LEU A 257 16.30 26.05 -131.60
N ARG A 258 15.04 26.08 -132.01
CA ARG A 258 14.17 27.24 -131.83
C ARG A 258 13.90 27.52 -130.35
N GLU A 259 13.56 26.49 -129.58
CA GLU A 259 13.35 26.63 -128.12
C GLU A 259 14.62 27.09 -127.41
N LEU A 260 15.79 26.57 -127.80
CA LEU A 260 17.07 27.01 -127.27
C LEU A 260 17.36 28.48 -127.61
N CYS A 261 17.04 28.93 -128.83
CA CYS A 261 17.22 30.31 -129.25
C CYS A 261 16.24 31.26 -128.56
N ASP A 262 14.98 30.84 -128.36
CA ASP A 262 13.99 31.59 -127.59
C ASP A 262 14.43 31.76 -126.12
N ALA A 263 15.09 30.74 -125.55
CA ALA A 263 15.63 30.78 -124.19
C ALA A 263 16.90 31.66 -124.06
N MET A 264 17.84 31.56 -124.99
CA MET A 264 19.11 32.33 -124.95
C MET A 264 18.94 33.78 -125.45
N PHE A 265 17.93 34.05 -126.29
CA PHE A 265 17.65 35.36 -126.87
C PHE A 265 16.16 35.74 -126.73
N PRO A 266 15.69 36.04 -125.50
CA PRO A 266 14.29 36.38 -125.25
C PRO A 266 13.82 37.66 -125.97
N GLU A 267 14.75 38.53 -126.39
CA GLU A 267 14.47 39.73 -127.19
C GLU A 267 14.44 39.48 -128.71
N GLY A 268 14.63 38.23 -129.13
CA GLY A 268 14.64 37.78 -130.52
C GLY A 268 16.05 37.59 -131.09
N TYR A 269 16.20 36.61 -132.00
CA TYR A 269 17.47 36.15 -132.57
C TYR A 269 17.62 36.49 -134.07
N THR A 270 16.94 37.54 -134.53
CA THR A 270 17.03 37.99 -135.94
C THR A 270 18.40 38.60 -136.20
N GLY A 271 19.15 38.08 -137.18
CA GLY A 271 20.50 38.52 -137.50
C GLY A 271 21.60 37.90 -136.64
N LYS A 272 21.24 37.03 -135.68
CA LYS A 272 22.19 36.25 -134.90
C LYS A 272 22.74 35.07 -135.69
N THR A 273 23.99 34.76 -135.45
CA THR A 273 24.72 33.65 -136.06
C THR A 273 24.88 32.49 -135.08
N ILE A 274 25.25 31.31 -135.60
CA ILE A 274 25.54 30.15 -134.75
C ILE A 274 26.65 30.47 -133.74
N GLY A 275 27.63 31.30 -134.10
CA GLY A 275 28.65 31.80 -133.19
C GLY A 275 28.06 32.64 -132.05
N ASP A 276 27.13 33.56 -132.34
CA ASP A 276 26.46 34.34 -131.29
C ASP A 276 25.67 33.44 -130.31
N LEU A 277 25.03 32.38 -130.83
CA LEU A 277 24.33 31.40 -130.00
C LEU A 277 25.30 30.59 -129.13
N GLN A 278 26.46 30.19 -129.67
CA GLN A 278 27.52 29.52 -128.91
C GLN A 278 28.08 30.40 -127.79
N ASP A 279 28.28 31.69 -128.05
CA ASP A 279 28.76 32.65 -127.04
C ASP A 279 27.72 32.84 -125.92
N ALA A 280 26.44 32.99 -126.26
CA ALA A 280 25.36 33.10 -125.26
C ALA A 280 25.20 31.83 -124.41
N LEU A 281 25.36 30.65 -125.02
CA LEU A 281 25.41 29.37 -124.31
C LEU A 281 26.62 29.28 -123.38
N ASP A 282 27.81 29.68 -123.84
CA ASP A 282 29.03 29.67 -123.02
C ASP A 282 28.90 30.62 -121.81
N ASP A 283 28.29 31.81 -121.98
CA ASP A 283 28.02 32.75 -120.87
C ASP A 283 27.05 32.14 -119.84
N HIS A 284 25.94 31.53 -120.30
CA HIS A 284 24.96 30.94 -119.39
C HIS A 284 25.48 29.67 -118.69
N LEU A 285 26.31 28.88 -119.38
CA LEU A 285 27.02 27.75 -118.78
C LEU A 285 28.05 28.23 -117.76
N GLN A 286 28.70 29.39 -117.96
CA GLN A 286 29.60 29.99 -116.98
C GLN A 286 28.88 30.44 -115.71
N GLU A 287 27.63 30.91 -115.82
CA GLU A 287 26.78 31.19 -114.65
C GLU A 287 26.45 29.90 -113.88
N ILE A 288 26.09 28.83 -114.58
CA ILE A 288 25.86 27.50 -113.98
C ILE A 288 27.13 26.98 -113.29
N ASP A 289 28.29 27.15 -113.93
CA ASP A 289 29.58 26.75 -113.40
C ASP A 289 29.89 27.44 -112.06
N GLN A 290 29.58 28.73 -111.94
CA GLN A 290 29.74 29.46 -110.68
C GLN A 290 28.72 29.00 -109.64
N ASN A 291 27.46 28.84 -110.04
CA ASN A 291 26.37 28.46 -109.13
C ASN A 291 26.58 27.07 -108.52
N PHE A 292 27.12 26.10 -109.27
CA PHE A 292 27.42 24.75 -108.79
C PHE A 292 28.90 24.49 -108.51
N SER A 293 29.75 25.52 -108.65
CA SER A 293 31.21 25.43 -108.45
C SER A 293 31.87 24.31 -109.27
N LEU A 294 31.51 24.19 -110.55
CA LEU A 294 32.02 23.18 -111.47
C LEU A 294 33.45 23.50 -111.91
N THR A 295 34.35 22.52 -111.87
CA THR A 295 35.80 22.75 -112.07
C THR A 295 36.39 21.98 -113.24
N ALA A 296 35.62 21.06 -113.82
CA ALA A 296 36.13 20.21 -114.88
C ALA A 296 36.49 20.98 -116.17
N SER A 297 37.51 20.48 -116.88
CA SER A 297 38.07 21.13 -118.07
C SER A 297 37.24 20.94 -119.32
N THR A 298 36.41 19.90 -119.38
CA THR A 298 35.56 19.56 -120.53
C THR A 298 34.08 19.68 -120.16
N LYS A 299 33.23 19.95 -121.15
CA LYS A 299 31.78 20.08 -120.94
C LYS A 299 31.16 18.73 -120.56
N GLU A 300 31.67 17.63 -121.10
CA GLU A 300 31.28 16.25 -120.76
C GLU A 300 31.59 15.92 -119.29
N ASP A 301 32.76 16.30 -118.81
CA ASP A 301 33.13 16.09 -117.40
C ASP A 301 32.33 17.00 -116.45
N ARG A 302 31.96 18.23 -116.87
CA ARG A 302 31.06 19.12 -116.10
C ARG A 302 29.64 18.56 -115.98
N LEU A 303 29.12 17.98 -117.07
CA LEU A 303 27.85 17.25 -117.04
C LEU A 303 27.92 16.07 -116.04
N LEU A 304 29.03 15.35 -116.01
CA LEU A 304 29.25 14.26 -115.06
C LEU A 304 29.38 14.78 -113.62
N GLU A 305 30.05 15.91 -113.37
CA GLU A 305 30.06 16.59 -112.07
C GLU A 305 28.64 16.92 -111.60
N LEU A 306 27.78 17.52 -112.45
CA LEU A 306 26.39 17.83 -112.11
C LEU A 306 25.55 16.58 -111.80
N GLN A 307 25.71 15.50 -112.58
CA GLN A 307 25.02 14.22 -112.33
C GLN A 307 25.47 13.56 -111.01
N ASN A 308 26.76 13.65 -110.69
CA ASN A 308 27.30 13.20 -109.41
C ASN A 308 26.78 14.08 -108.26
N LEU A 309 26.71 15.40 -108.44
CA LEU A 309 26.16 16.34 -107.47
C LEU A 309 24.67 16.06 -107.19
N GLN A 310 23.88 15.80 -108.24
CA GLN A 310 22.47 15.42 -108.12
C GLN A 310 22.30 14.14 -107.29
N THR A 311 23.11 13.12 -107.59
CA THR A 311 23.10 11.85 -106.86
C THR A 311 23.51 12.06 -105.40
N GLN A 312 24.54 12.86 -105.16
CA GLN A 312 24.99 13.23 -103.82
C GLN A 312 23.89 13.93 -103.03
N TYR A 313 23.31 15.01 -103.55
CA TYR A 313 22.25 15.76 -102.85
C TYR A 313 21.00 14.92 -102.61
N THR A 314 20.66 13.99 -103.52
CA THR A 314 19.54 13.07 -103.31
C THR A 314 19.80 12.14 -102.12
N ASN A 315 21.03 11.62 -101.99
CA ASN A 315 21.43 10.77 -100.86
C ASN A 315 21.51 11.56 -99.55
N ASP A 316 22.03 12.79 -99.60
CA ASP A 316 22.11 13.68 -98.45
C ASP A 316 20.70 14.06 -97.96
N LEU A 317 19.77 14.34 -98.88
CA LEU A 317 18.37 14.62 -98.56
C LEU A 317 17.70 13.41 -97.90
N ALA A 318 17.87 12.21 -98.45
CA ALA A 318 17.35 10.99 -97.85
C ALA A 318 17.90 10.76 -96.44
N THR A 319 19.18 11.10 -96.21
CA THR A 319 19.82 11.03 -94.89
C THR A 319 19.21 12.02 -93.90
N VAL A 320 19.02 13.29 -94.31
CA VAL A 320 18.38 14.32 -93.48
C VAL A 320 16.92 13.96 -93.17
N GLN A 321 16.18 13.48 -94.16
CA GLN A 321 14.79 13.05 -93.98
C GLN A 321 14.67 11.85 -93.03
N ASN A 322 15.60 10.90 -93.11
CA ASN A 322 15.66 9.80 -92.16
C ASN A 322 15.91 10.32 -90.73
N ALA A 323 16.86 11.25 -90.56
CA ALA A 323 17.12 11.87 -89.26
C ALA A 323 15.88 12.58 -88.70
N LEU A 324 15.14 13.34 -89.52
CA LEU A 324 13.93 14.05 -89.12
C LEU A 324 12.74 13.14 -88.80
N THR A 325 12.57 12.04 -89.54
CA THR A 325 11.40 11.16 -89.41
C THR A 325 11.62 9.99 -88.44
N VAL A 326 12.86 9.59 -88.19
CA VAL A 326 13.20 8.45 -87.33
C VAL A 326 13.97 8.89 -86.11
N THR A 327 15.12 9.55 -86.28
CA THR A 327 16.03 9.86 -85.17
C THR A 327 15.44 10.90 -84.22
N ILE A 328 14.93 12.02 -84.73
CA ILE A 328 14.36 13.08 -83.90
C ILE A 328 13.14 12.59 -83.09
N PRO A 329 12.13 11.92 -83.67
CA PRO A 329 11.02 11.37 -82.89
C PRO A 329 11.44 10.32 -81.86
N ALA A 330 12.42 9.47 -82.19
CA ALA A 330 12.94 8.49 -81.24
C ALA A 330 13.62 9.16 -80.03
N SER A 331 14.46 10.18 -80.26
CA SER A 331 15.07 10.97 -79.18
C SER A 331 14.03 11.76 -78.38
N GLN A 332 13.00 12.29 -79.03
CA GLN A 332 11.88 12.96 -78.36
C GLN A 332 11.11 12.01 -77.44
N GLN A 333 10.90 10.76 -77.89
CA GLN A 333 10.27 9.74 -77.06
C GLN A 333 11.14 9.41 -75.85
N GLN A 334 12.45 9.24 -76.03
CA GLN A 334 13.39 9.00 -74.92
C GLN A 334 13.35 10.12 -73.86
N ILE A 335 13.27 11.38 -74.28
CA ILE A 335 13.14 12.51 -73.35
C ILE A 335 11.79 12.48 -72.62
N THR A 336 10.72 12.16 -73.34
CA THR A 336 9.36 12.06 -72.76
C THR A 336 9.29 10.94 -71.72
N ASP A 337 9.86 9.77 -72.02
CA ASP A 337 9.95 8.64 -71.09
C ASP A 337 10.82 9.00 -69.87
N GLY A 338 11.93 9.72 -70.09
CA GLY A 338 12.78 10.24 -69.02
C GLY A 338 12.05 11.20 -68.08
N LEU A 339 11.25 12.13 -68.62
CA LEU A 339 10.43 13.06 -67.82
C LEU A 339 9.36 12.31 -67.02
N ALA A 340 8.70 11.33 -67.63
CA ALA A 340 7.73 10.49 -66.94
C ALA A 340 8.38 9.69 -65.79
N ALA A 341 9.60 9.18 -65.98
CA ALA A 341 10.35 8.49 -64.93
C ALA A 341 10.74 9.45 -63.78
N VAL A 342 11.15 10.68 -64.09
CA VAL A 342 11.43 11.72 -63.09
C VAL A 342 10.19 12.07 -62.28
N ASP A 343 9.03 12.21 -62.92
CA ASP A 343 7.77 12.51 -62.23
C ASP A 343 7.31 11.35 -61.34
N GLN A 344 7.49 10.09 -61.79
CA GLN A 344 7.27 8.92 -60.94
C GLN A 344 8.21 8.92 -59.73
N GLY A 345 9.50 9.25 -59.92
CA GLY A 345 10.47 9.40 -58.84
C GLY A 345 10.04 10.45 -57.82
N GLN A 346 9.54 11.60 -58.28
CA GLN A 346 9.03 12.66 -57.39
C GLN A 346 7.79 12.20 -56.61
N GLN A 347 6.86 11.46 -57.23
CA GLN A 347 5.71 10.91 -56.53
C GLN A 347 6.11 9.90 -55.45
N GLN A 348 7.06 9.01 -55.75
CA GLN A 348 7.61 8.06 -54.78
C GLN A 348 8.29 8.77 -53.61
N LEU A 349 9.06 9.82 -53.89
CA LEU A 349 9.71 10.63 -52.85
C LEU A 349 8.68 11.31 -51.93
N ASN A 350 7.63 11.90 -52.51
CA ASN A 350 6.54 12.54 -51.76
C ASN A 350 5.79 11.53 -50.87
N GLN A 351 5.54 10.31 -51.37
CA GLN A 351 4.94 9.22 -50.58
C GLN A 351 5.88 8.77 -49.44
N GLY A 352 7.19 8.69 -49.71
CA GLY A 352 8.21 8.42 -48.71
C GLY A 352 8.22 9.46 -47.59
N GLN A 353 8.18 10.75 -47.94
CA GLN A 353 8.09 11.85 -46.97
C GLN A 353 6.80 11.78 -46.13
N ALA A 354 5.66 11.51 -46.75
CA ALA A 354 4.39 11.36 -46.03
C ALA A 354 4.45 10.18 -45.04
N THR A 355 5.05 9.06 -45.45
CA THR A 355 5.25 7.88 -44.59
C THR A 355 6.17 8.18 -43.42
N LEU A 356 7.28 8.89 -43.65
CA LEU A 356 8.20 9.33 -42.59
C LEU A 356 7.47 10.25 -41.59
N ASN A 357 6.73 11.25 -42.08
CA ASN A 357 5.98 12.17 -41.24
C ASN A 357 4.93 11.45 -40.39
N GLN A 358 4.30 10.40 -40.92
CA GLN A 358 3.40 9.55 -40.16
C GLN A 358 4.13 8.81 -39.04
N LYS A 359 5.23 8.11 -39.36
CA LYS A 359 6.04 7.41 -38.36
C LYS A 359 6.56 8.31 -37.25
N ILE A 360 6.94 9.55 -37.57
CA ILE A 360 7.36 10.53 -36.57
C ILE A 360 6.22 10.89 -35.62
N ARG A 361 5.02 11.14 -36.17
CA ARG A 361 3.84 11.46 -35.35
C ARG A 361 3.46 10.29 -34.45
N ASP A 362 3.41 9.09 -35.00
CA ASP A 362 3.04 7.88 -34.24
C ASP A 362 4.08 7.58 -33.15
N GLY A 363 5.38 7.61 -33.50
CA GLY A 363 6.46 7.42 -32.54
C GLY A 363 6.49 8.48 -31.44
N GLN A 364 6.22 9.75 -31.77
CA GLN A 364 6.13 10.80 -30.75
C GLN A 364 4.93 10.60 -29.82
N ALA A 365 3.78 10.21 -30.38
CA ALA A 365 2.59 9.91 -29.58
C ALA A 365 2.82 8.72 -28.63
N GLU A 366 3.52 7.68 -29.06
CA GLU A 366 3.93 6.55 -28.21
C GLU A 366 4.88 6.98 -27.08
N ILE A 367 5.85 7.85 -27.38
CA ILE A 367 6.77 8.40 -26.38
C ILE A 367 6.02 9.24 -25.35
N ASP A 368 5.14 10.13 -25.79
CA ASP A 368 4.33 10.98 -24.93
C ASP A 368 3.41 10.15 -24.02
N ALA A 369 2.76 9.12 -24.57
CA ALA A 369 1.95 8.17 -23.81
C ALA A 369 2.80 7.40 -22.78
N GLY A 370 4.01 6.99 -23.16
CA GLY A 370 4.96 6.33 -22.25
C GLY A 370 5.35 7.22 -21.07
N TRP A 371 5.64 8.50 -21.30
CA TRP A 371 5.95 9.45 -20.22
C TRP A 371 4.76 9.70 -19.30
N GLN A 372 3.54 9.78 -19.84
CA GLN A 372 2.31 9.88 -19.04
C GLN A 372 2.08 8.64 -18.16
N ALA A 373 2.35 7.45 -18.69
CA ALA A 373 2.27 6.20 -17.92
C ALA A 373 3.30 6.18 -16.78
N ILE A 374 4.54 6.62 -17.04
CA ILE A 374 5.57 6.76 -16.01
C ILE A 374 5.13 7.72 -14.91
N TYR A 375 4.65 8.93 -15.28
CA TYR A 375 4.15 9.90 -14.31
C TYR A 375 3.02 9.34 -13.43
N THR A 376 2.09 8.61 -14.04
CA THR A 376 1.00 7.95 -13.32
C THR A 376 1.53 6.91 -12.33
N ASN A 377 2.51 6.10 -12.73
CA ASN A 377 3.10 5.08 -11.86
C ASN A 377 3.95 5.69 -10.74
N GLU A 378 4.67 6.79 -11.00
CA GLU A 378 5.41 7.52 -9.97
C GLU A 378 4.48 8.04 -8.87
N ASN A 379 3.31 8.58 -9.24
CA ASN A 379 2.30 9.01 -8.26
C ASN A 379 1.74 7.84 -7.46
N LYS A 380 1.45 6.69 -8.10
CA LYS A 380 1.02 5.48 -7.38
C LYS A 380 2.08 5.00 -6.38
N LEU A 381 3.36 5.05 -6.73
CA LEU A 381 4.45 4.72 -5.80
C LEU A 381 4.56 5.73 -4.67
N ALA A 382 4.32 7.01 -4.93
CA ALA A 382 4.28 8.02 -3.87
C ALA A 382 3.14 7.72 -2.87
N ASP A 383 1.95 7.39 -3.36
CA ASP A 383 0.82 6.99 -2.52
C ASP A 383 1.12 5.71 -1.73
N ALA A 384 1.73 4.70 -2.38
CA ALA A 384 2.13 3.46 -1.72
C ALA A 384 3.16 3.70 -0.60
N ARG A 385 4.12 4.61 -0.79
CA ARG A 385 5.08 5.01 0.25
C ARG A 385 4.39 5.67 1.44
N VAL A 386 3.36 6.49 1.19
CA VAL A 386 2.54 7.08 2.27
C VAL A 386 1.78 6.00 3.04
N GLN A 387 1.18 5.02 2.34
CA GLN A 387 0.48 3.90 2.97
C GLN A 387 1.41 3.03 3.82
N ILE A 388 2.65 2.80 3.36
CA ILE A 388 3.68 2.09 4.14
C ILE A 388 3.99 2.87 5.43
N ALA A 389 4.19 4.19 5.33
CA ALA A 389 4.48 5.02 6.49
C ALA A 389 3.32 5.05 7.50
N ASP A 390 2.07 5.14 7.03
CA ASP A 390 0.88 5.06 7.88
C ASP A 390 0.75 3.66 8.52
N GLY A 391 0.95 2.59 7.75
CA GLY A 391 0.94 1.22 8.23
C GLY A 391 2.02 0.96 9.29
N GLU A 392 3.21 1.53 9.14
CA GLU A 392 4.28 1.47 10.16
C GLU A 392 3.89 2.20 11.45
N ALA A 393 3.26 3.38 11.35
CA ALA A 393 2.77 4.12 12.50
C ALA A 393 1.65 3.36 13.24
N GLN A 394 0.71 2.77 12.49
CA GLN A 394 -0.35 1.93 13.03
C GLN A 394 0.20 0.69 13.72
N LEU A 395 1.16 0.00 13.10
CA LEU A 395 1.83 -1.16 13.68
C LEU A 395 2.53 -0.80 14.99
N ASN A 396 3.29 0.30 15.03
CA ASN A 396 3.96 0.74 16.25
C ASN A 396 2.97 1.07 17.37
N THR A 397 1.83 1.67 17.04
CA THR A 397 0.76 1.95 17.99
C THR A 397 0.16 0.64 18.52
N ALA A 398 -0.16 -0.31 17.63
CA ALA A 398 -0.68 -1.62 17.99
C ALA A 398 0.28 -2.41 18.89
N ILE A 399 1.60 -2.36 18.61
CA ILE A 399 2.64 -2.98 19.46
C ILE A 399 2.60 -2.36 20.86
N THR A 400 2.54 -1.03 20.95
CA THR A 400 2.57 -0.30 22.22
C THR A 400 1.34 -0.62 23.07
N GLU A 401 0.15 -0.51 22.49
CA GLU A 401 -1.12 -0.78 23.18
C GLU A 401 -1.29 -2.26 23.52
N GLY A 402 -0.94 -3.16 22.61
CA GLY A 402 -1.01 -4.61 22.81
C GLY A 402 -0.06 -5.08 23.91
N THR A 403 1.19 -4.60 23.89
CA THR A 403 2.17 -4.91 24.96
C THR A 403 1.68 -4.42 26.31
N LYS A 404 1.09 -3.22 26.38
CA LYS A 404 0.51 -2.70 27.63
C LYS A 404 -0.62 -3.59 28.15
N LYS A 405 -1.59 -3.94 27.30
CA LYS A 405 -2.72 -4.81 27.67
C LYS A 405 -2.26 -6.18 28.18
N LEU A 406 -1.26 -6.77 27.53
CA LEU A 406 -0.67 -8.04 27.96
C LEU A 406 0.01 -7.91 29.32
N ASN A 407 0.79 -6.84 29.54
CA ASN A 407 1.42 -6.59 30.84
C ASN A 407 0.40 -6.40 31.96
N ASP A 408 -0.65 -5.61 31.73
CA ASP A 408 -1.72 -5.36 32.69
C ASP A 408 -2.44 -6.68 33.05
N ALA A 409 -2.78 -7.50 32.05
CA ALA A 409 -3.41 -8.81 32.25
C ALA A 409 -2.49 -9.80 33.01
N LEU A 410 -1.19 -9.79 32.72
CA LEU A 410 -0.21 -10.62 33.41
C LEU A 410 -0.08 -10.21 34.89
N GLU A 411 -0.14 -8.90 35.19
CA GLU A 411 -0.12 -8.40 36.56
C GLU A 411 -1.37 -8.86 37.34
N GLU A 412 -2.57 -8.76 36.75
CA GLU A 412 -3.81 -9.25 37.36
C GLU A 412 -3.79 -10.76 37.65
N LEU A 413 -3.22 -11.56 36.74
CA LEU A 413 -3.04 -13.00 36.96
C LEU A 413 -2.08 -13.28 38.12
N ASN A 414 -0.97 -12.56 38.21
CA ASN A 414 -0.02 -12.70 39.32
C ASN A 414 -0.65 -12.33 40.67
N LEU A 415 -1.45 -11.26 40.71
CA LEU A 415 -2.21 -10.87 41.90
C LEU A 415 -3.24 -11.94 42.29
N SER A 416 -3.97 -12.49 41.31
CA SER A 416 -4.96 -13.54 41.54
C SER A 416 -4.30 -14.82 42.08
N LYS A 417 -3.14 -15.21 41.54
CA LYS A 417 -2.34 -16.32 42.04
C LYS A 417 -1.91 -16.12 43.50
N ALA A 418 -1.45 -14.92 43.84
CA ALA A 418 -1.05 -14.58 45.21
C ALA A 418 -2.25 -14.65 46.18
N LYS A 419 -3.42 -14.15 45.78
CA LYS A 419 -4.66 -14.25 46.58
C LYS A 419 -5.09 -15.71 46.80
N LEU A 420 -4.97 -16.56 45.77
CA LEU A 420 -5.27 -18.00 45.90
C LEU A 420 -4.30 -18.67 46.88
N ALA A 421 -3.00 -18.37 46.81
CA ALA A 421 -2.04 -18.91 47.76
C ALA A 421 -2.33 -18.50 49.21
N ASP A 422 -2.69 -17.23 49.45
CA ASP A 422 -3.10 -16.73 50.76
C ASP A 422 -4.41 -17.37 51.26
N ALA A 423 -5.41 -17.49 50.39
CA ALA A 423 -6.68 -18.15 50.70
C ALA A 423 -6.46 -19.62 51.08
N LYS A 424 -5.63 -20.36 50.32
CA LYS A 424 -5.30 -21.75 50.62
C LYS A 424 -4.65 -21.89 51.99
N LYS A 425 -3.70 -21.00 52.30
CA LYS A 425 -3.03 -20.98 53.60
C LYS A 425 -4.03 -20.72 54.73
N LYS A 426 -4.93 -19.74 54.58
CA LYS A 426 -5.98 -19.45 55.58
C LYS A 426 -6.88 -20.66 55.82
N ILE A 427 -7.24 -21.41 54.77
CA ILE A 427 -8.04 -22.64 54.89
C ILE A 427 -7.27 -23.73 55.64
N ASP A 428 -5.97 -23.87 55.39
CA ASP A 428 -5.13 -24.87 56.05
C ASP A 428 -4.87 -24.53 57.53
N ASP A 429 -4.80 -23.24 57.87
CA ASP A 429 -4.59 -22.72 59.23
C ASP A 429 -5.91 -22.63 60.06
N LEU A 430 -7.06 -23.07 59.55
CA LEU A 430 -8.33 -23.06 60.27
C LEU A 430 -8.27 -23.98 61.50
N ALA A 431 -8.28 -23.38 62.69
CA ALA A 431 -8.38 -24.11 63.96
C ALA A 431 -9.82 -24.55 64.25
N GLU A 432 -9.98 -25.68 64.96
CA GLU A 432 -11.27 -26.11 65.45
C GLU A 432 -11.80 -25.13 66.52
N GLY A 433 -13.06 -24.71 66.37
CA GLY A 433 -13.73 -23.84 67.35
C GLY A 433 -13.90 -24.56 68.69
N LYS A 434 -13.86 -23.84 69.81
CA LYS A 434 -14.01 -24.43 71.14
C LYS A 434 -15.33 -24.00 71.79
N TRP A 435 -16.12 -24.97 72.23
CA TRP A 435 -17.31 -24.69 73.05
C TRP A 435 -16.91 -24.46 74.51
N THR A 436 -17.47 -23.42 75.12
CA THR A 436 -17.35 -23.16 76.56
C THR A 436 -18.72 -23.35 77.17
N ILE A 437 -18.88 -24.38 78.02
CA ILE A 437 -20.16 -24.74 78.63
C ILE A 437 -20.13 -24.30 80.09
N LEU A 438 -20.98 -23.34 80.42
CA LEU A 438 -21.08 -22.76 81.76
C LEU A 438 -22.38 -23.24 82.44
N ASP A 439 -22.23 -23.84 83.61
CA ASP A 439 -23.30 -24.13 84.56
C ASP A 439 -23.29 -23.09 85.70
N ARG A 440 -24.23 -23.18 86.65
CA ARG A 440 -24.25 -22.26 87.82
C ARG A 440 -23.02 -22.40 88.74
N LYS A 441 -22.20 -23.45 88.62
CA LYS A 441 -20.94 -23.64 89.36
C LYS A 441 -19.73 -23.04 88.65
N SER A 442 -19.86 -22.66 87.39
CA SER A 442 -18.78 -22.11 86.56
C SER A 442 -19.10 -20.72 86.04
N HIS A 443 -20.37 -20.34 85.96
CA HIS A 443 -20.78 -18.98 85.66
C HIS A 443 -20.45 -18.05 86.82
N TYR A 444 -19.60 -17.05 86.57
CA TYR A 444 -19.06 -16.13 87.56
C TYR A 444 -20.11 -15.58 88.53
N ALA A 445 -21.21 -15.03 88.01
CA ALA A 445 -22.22 -14.40 88.85
C ALA A 445 -22.85 -15.34 89.89
N SER A 446 -23.11 -16.60 89.49
CA SER A 446 -23.70 -17.61 90.38
C SER A 446 -22.69 -18.11 91.42
N VAL A 447 -21.41 -18.26 91.03
CA VAL A 447 -20.34 -18.66 91.94
C VAL A 447 -20.08 -17.62 93.00
N THR A 448 -19.94 -16.35 92.59
CA THR A 448 -19.72 -15.23 93.50
C THR A 448 -20.89 -15.08 94.47
N PHE A 449 -22.14 -15.15 93.98
CA PHE A 449 -23.32 -15.10 94.83
C PHE A 449 -23.34 -16.25 95.85
N LYS A 450 -23.09 -17.51 95.43
CA LYS A 450 -22.99 -18.68 96.32
C LYS A 450 -21.91 -18.48 97.39
N ASN A 451 -20.75 -17.94 97.01
CA ASN A 451 -19.65 -17.66 97.93
C ASN A 451 -20.02 -16.58 98.95
N THR A 452 -20.70 -15.51 98.53
CA THR A 452 -21.19 -14.46 99.43
C THR A 452 -22.22 -15.00 100.43
N VAL A 453 -23.16 -15.85 99.98
CA VAL A 453 -24.13 -16.50 100.88
C VAL A 453 -23.40 -17.38 101.91
N LYS A 454 -22.41 -18.18 101.49
CA LYS A 454 -21.60 -19.00 102.41
C LYS A 454 -20.81 -18.17 103.42
N GLN A 455 -20.27 -17.02 103.00
CA GLN A 455 -19.59 -16.09 103.89
C GLN A 455 -20.57 -15.52 104.92
N MET A 456 -21.76 -15.10 104.49
CA MET A 456 -22.81 -14.60 105.37
C MET A 456 -23.30 -15.66 106.36
N GLU A 457 -23.44 -16.91 105.91
CA GLU A 457 -23.78 -18.05 106.77
C GLU A 457 -22.71 -18.28 107.85
N ALA A 458 -21.43 -18.26 107.49
CA ALA A 458 -20.33 -18.39 108.44
C ALA A 458 -20.34 -17.27 109.48
N ILE A 459 -20.54 -16.01 109.05
CA ILE A 459 -20.70 -14.85 109.92
C ILE A 459 -21.87 -15.07 110.89
N SER A 460 -23.03 -15.51 110.38
CA SER A 460 -24.23 -15.76 111.19
C SER A 460 -24.05 -16.84 112.26
N ARG A 461 -23.14 -17.81 112.07
CA ARG A 461 -22.83 -18.84 113.08
C ARG A 461 -21.85 -18.33 114.15
N VAL A 462 -20.88 -17.50 113.76
CA VAL A 462 -19.82 -17.01 114.66
C VAL A 462 -20.33 -15.91 115.61
N PHE A 463 -21.19 -15.01 115.13
CA PHE A 463 -21.69 -13.87 115.90
C PHE A 463 -22.39 -14.28 117.22
N PRO A 464 -23.36 -15.22 117.23
CA PRO A 464 -24.01 -15.66 118.47
C PRO A 464 -23.02 -16.28 119.48
N ALA A 465 -22.06 -17.08 119.00
CA ALA A 465 -21.04 -17.68 119.86
C ALA A 465 -20.17 -16.62 120.54
N PHE A 466 -19.77 -15.58 119.80
CA PHE A 466 -19.03 -14.45 120.36
C PHE A 466 -19.83 -13.69 121.43
N PHE A 467 -21.12 -13.41 121.18
CA PHE A 467 -21.98 -12.74 122.17
C PHE A 467 -22.19 -13.58 123.43
N ILE A 468 -22.33 -14.91 123.30
CA ILE A 468 -22.41 -15.82 124.45
C ILE A 468 -21.10 -15.81 125.24
N LEU A 469 -19.94 -15.82 124.58
CA LEU A 469 -18.64 -15.74 125.25
C LEU A 469 -18.44 -14.41 125.98
N VAL A 470 -18.86 -13.29 125.38
CA VAL A 470 -18.82 -11.96 126.02
C VAL A 470 -19.76 -11.91 127.22
N ALA A 471 -21.01 -12.41 127.07
CA ALA A 471 -21.97 -12.47 128.17
C ALA A 471 -21.46 -13.35 129.33
N ALA A 472 -20.87 -14.51 129.02
CA ALA A 472 -20.28 -15.40 130.01
C ALA A 472 -19.11 -14.72 130.76
N LEU A 473 -18.26 -13.97 130.05
CA LEU A 473 -17.16 -13.23 130.66
C LEU A 473 -17.66 -12.13 131.61
N VAL A 474 -18.69 -11.37 131.22
CA VAL A 474 -19.32 -10.34 132.04
C VAL A 474 -19.99 -10.94 133.27
N CYS A 475 -20.73 -12.05 133.12
CA CYS A 475 -21.30 -12.79 134.24
C CYS A 475 -20.21 -13.27 135.21
N LEU A 476 -19.10 -13.81 134.69
CA LEU A 476 -17.97 -14.27 135.50
C LEU A 476 -17.32 -13.11 136.28
N THR A 477 -17.10 -11.96 135.63
CA THR A 477 -16.51 -10.79 136.32
C THR A 477 -17.44 -10.24 137.39
N THR A 478 -18.74 -10.19 137.11
CA THR A 478 -19.76 -9.69 138.05
C THR A 478 -19.88 -10.62 139.26
N MET A 479 -19.94 -11.95 139.05
CA MET A 479 -19.97 -12.92 140.15
C MET A 479 -18.68 -12.93 140.97
N THR A 480 -17.51 -12.84 140.32
CA THR A 480 -16.22 -12.79 141.03
C THR A 480 -16.16 -11.60 141.97
N ARG A 481 -16.56 -10.41 141.49
CA ARG A 481 -16.64 -9.20 142.31
C ARG A 481 -17.63 -9.35 143.48
N LEU A 482 -18.79 -9.94 143.23
CA LEU A 482 -19.82 -10.15 144.26
C LEU A 482 -19.35 -11.12 145.36
N VAL A 483 -18.63 -12.18 145.00
CA VAL A 483 -18.00 -13.12 145.95
C VAL A 483 -16.88 -12.43 146.75
N GLU A 484 -16.10 -11.54 146.12
CA GLU A 484 -15.08 -10.76 146.81
C GLU A 484 -15.67 -9.78 147.82
N GLU A 485 -16.74 -9.05 147.46
CA GLU A 485 -17.44 -8.13 148.36
C GLU A 485 -18.07 -8.85 149.56
N GLN A 486 -18.66 -10.04 149.34
CA GLN A 486 -19.26 -10.86 150.40
C GLN A 486 -18.26 -11.82 151.08
N ARG A 487 -16.95 -11.68 150.85
CA ARG A 487 -15.94 -12.60 151.38
C ARG A 487 -15.92 -12.68 152.91
N ASN A 488 -16.18 -11.56 153.60
CA ASN A 488 -16.29 -11.53 155.05
C ASN A 488 -17.51 -12.35 155.54
N GLU A 489 -18.68 -12.20 154.90
CA GLU A 489 -19.87 -12.99 155.24
C GLU A 489 -19.65 -14.49 155.01
N ILE A 490 -18.99 -14.87 153.92
CA ILE A 490 -18.60 -16.27 153.65
C ILE A 490 -17.69 -16.78 154.77
N GLY A 491 -16.75 -15.95 155.24
CA GLY A 491 -15.89 -16.26 156.38
C GLY A 491 -16.68 -16.50 157.68
N THR A 492 -17.67 -15.67 157.96
CA THR A 492 -18.55 -15.83 159.14
C THR A 492 -19.40 -17.09 159.04
N LEU A 493 -20.00 -17.38 157.88
CA LEU A 493 -20.79 -18.60 157.65
C LEU A 493 -19.94 -19.86 157.84
N ARG A 494 -18.69 -19.85 157.36
CA ARG A 494 -17.72 -20.93 157.57
C ARG A 494 -17.38 -21.13 159.06
N ALA A 495 -17.35 -20.07 159.86
CA ALA A 495 -17.12 -20.15 161.31
C ALA A 495 -18.33 -20.69 162.09
N LEU A 496 -19.55 -20.46 161.58
CA LEU A 496 -20.81 -20.98 162.16
C LEU A 496 -21.12 -22.45 161.78
N GLY A 497 -20.21 -23.11 161.05
CA GLY A 497 -20.31 -24.53 160.71
C GLY A 497 -20.85 -24.83 159.31
N TYR A 498 -21.08 -23.84 158.44
CA TYR A 498 -21.51 -24.08 157.06
C TYR A 498 -20.37 -24.65 156.21
N THR A 499 -20.70 -25.67 155.41
CA THR A 499 -19.75 -26.32 154.50
C THR A 499 -19.41 -25.42 153.30
N LYS A 500 -18.25 -25.64 152.68
CA LYS A 500 -17.85 -24.91 151.46
C LYS A 500 -18.92 -24.99 150.37
N TRP A 501 -19.54 -26.16 150.20
CA TRP A 501 -20.58 -26.40 149.20
C TRP A 501 -21.84 -25.55 149.45
N GLN A 502 -22.29 -25.46 150.70
CA GLN A 502 -23.43 -24.62 151.07
C GLN A 502 -23.15 -23.13 150.81
N CYS A 503 -21.90 -22.69 150.99
CA CYS A 503 -21.51 -21.31 150.69
C CYS A 503 -21.44 -21.02 149.18
N THR A 504 -20.94 -21.96 148.37
CA THR A 504 -20.87 -21.81 146.91
C THR A 504 -22.27 -21.80 146.27
N LEU A 505 -23.21 -22.58 146.81
CA LEU A 505 -24.57 -22.68 146.28
C LEU A 505 -25.31 -21.34 146.25
N LYS A 506 -25.10 -20.45 147.24
CA LYS A 506 -25.67 -19.09 147.30
C LYS A 506 -25.29 -18.21 146.09
N TYR A 507 -24.17 -18.50 145.43
CA TYR A 507 -23.68 -17.71 144.29
C TYR A 507 -23.98 -18.39 142.95
N LEU A 508 -24.33 -19.67 142.95
CA LEU A 508 -24.73 -20.40 141.74
C LEU A 508 -26.26 -20.36 141.50
N PHE A 509 -27.03 -20.15 142.58
CA PHE A 509 -28.49 -20.09 142.62
C PHE A 509 -28.91 -18.98 143.57
#